data_AF-A0A1Z2KUG1-F1
#
_entry.id   AF-A0A1Z2KUG1-F1
#
_cell.length_a   1.000
_cell.length_b   1.000
_cell.length_c   1.000
_cell.angle_alpha   90.00
_cell.angle_beta   90.00
_cell.angle_gamma   90.00
#
_symmetry.space_group_name_H-M   'P 1'
#
loop_
_entity.id
_entity.type
_entity.pdbx_description
1 polymer ?
#
loop_
_entity_poly.entity_id
_entity_poly.type
_entity_poly.pdbx_seq_one_letter_code
_entity_poly.pdbx_strand_id
1 'polypeptide(L)'
;MKTFPAAPAAHIDRLLTDVTDLLDRQLPPGYARALRAVPRHLFLPDRLWLRDGEGGYRPCDRPANPDEWLTAAYTDTPLVTRFTDGLPSSSASMPSMVLRTLLLAGIGDTTGGAGPRRPARRGTPGSALP
;
A
#
# COMPACT_ATOMS: atom_id res chain seq x y z
N MET A 1 7.80 -16.38 17.66
CA MET A 1 6.64 -15.59 17.20
C MET A 1 6.92 -14.15 17.58
N LYS A 2 6.94 -13.19 16.63
CA LYS A 2 7.21 -11.78 16.96
C LYS A 2 6.00 -11.23 17.72
N THR A 3 6.20 -10.68 18.92
CA THR A 3 5.14 -9.98 19.64
C THR A 3 5.03 -8.58 19.08
N PHE A 4 3.83 -8.21 18.63
CA PHE A 4 3.52 -6.89 18.13
C PHE A 4 2.38 -6.29 18.95
N PRO A 5 2.42 -4.98 19.27
CA PRO A 5 1.22 -4.31 19.72
C PRO A 5 0.15 -4.37 18.61
N ALA A 6 -1.13 -4.27 18.98
CA ALA A 6 -2.16 -4.00 17.98
C ALA A 6 -1.76 -2.76 17.16
N ALA A 7 -2.12 -2.71 15.87
CA ALA A 7 -1.97 -1.49 15.10
C ALA A 7 -2.62 -0.34 15.86
N PRO A 8 -1.89 0.73 16.20
CA PRO A 8 -2.55 1.83 16.88
C PRO A 8 -3.52 2.45 15.87
N ALA A 9 -4.82 2.46 16.18
CA ALA A 9 -5.87 2.92 15.26
C ALA A 9 -5.53 4.27 14.61
N ALA A 10 -4.91 5.18 15.38
CA ALA A 10 -4.42 6.48 14.92
C ALA A 10 -3.45 6.42 13.72
N HIS A 11 -2.59 5.40 13.63
CA HIS A 11 -1.68 5.24 12.49
C HIS A 11 -2.43 4.86 11.22
N ILE A 12 -3.43 3.98 11.35
CA ILE A 12 -4.27 3.57 10.22
C ILE A 12 -5.16 4.73 9.77
N ASP A 13 -5.74 5.46 10.71
CA ASP A 13 -6.60 6.60 10.41
C ASP A 13 -5.81 7.70 9.71
N ARG A 14 -4.60 8.02 10.18
CA ARG A 14 -3.70 8.94 9.50
C ARG A 14 -3.34 8.48 8.09
N LEU A 15 -2.95 7.21 7.93
CA LEU A 15 -2.65 6.65 6.62
C LEU A 15 -3.85 6.75 5.67
N LEU A 16 -5.06 6.46 6.14
CA LEU A 16 -6.27 6.57 5.34
C LEU A 16 -6.53 8.01 4.89
N THR A 17 -6.31 9.00 5.76
CA THR A 17 -6.36 10.42 5.41
C THR A 17 -5.32 10.75 4.34
N ASP A 18 -4.04 10.44 4.59
CA ASP A 18 -2.94 10.74 3.67
C ASP A 18 -3.18 10.15 2.26
N VAL A 19 -3.66 8.91 2.19
CA VAL A 19 -3.95 8.25 0.90
C VAL A 19 -5.17 8.87 0.21
N THR A 20 -6.22 9.21 0.96
CA THR A 20 -7.44 9.83 0.41
C THR A 20 -7.10 11.19 -0.19
N ASP A 21 -6.29 11.98 0.51
CA ASP A 21 -5.84 13.29 0.07
C ASP A 21 -4.94 13.18 -1.16
N LEU A 22 -3.96 12.26 -1.14
CA LEU A 22 -3.03 12.07 -2.27
C LEU A 22 -3.75 11.60 -3.54
N LEU A 23 -4.74 10.71 -3.41
CA LEU A 23 -5.49 10.19 -4.55
C LEU A 23 -6.62 11.13 -4.99
N ASP A 24 -6.89 12.21 -4.24
CA ASP A 24 -8.01 13.14 -4.43
C ASP A 24 -9.35 12.43 -4.62
N ARG A 25 -9.59 11.41 -3.79
CA ARG A 25 -10.81 10.60 -3.87
C ARG A 25 -11.10 9.85 -2.59
N GLN A 26 -12.39 9.65 -2.33
CA GLN A 26 -12.82 8.71 -1.30
C GLN A 26 -12.49 7.26 -1.70
N LEU A 27 -12.01 6.50 -0.71
CA LEU A 27 -11.74 5.08 -0.83
C LEU A 27 -13.00 4.26 -0.53
N PRO A 28 -13.22 3.15 -1.25
CA PRO A 28 -14.29 2.21 -0.90
C PRO A 28 -14.18 1.75 0.56
N PRO A 29 -15.30 1.62 1.31
CA PRO A 29 -15.29 1.22 2.72
C PRO A 29 -14.57 -0.12 2.98
N GLY A 30 -14.56 -1.01 1.98
CA GLY A 30 -13.87 -2.29 2.04
C GLY A 30 -12.36 -2.15 2.29
N TYR A 31 -11.72 -1.09 1.79
CA TYR A 31 -10.29 -0.85 1.98
C TYR A 31 -9.96 -0.44 3.41
N ALA A 32 -10.73 0.48 3.98
CA ALA A 32 -10.54 0.91 5.35
C ALA A 32 -10.73 -0.27 6.33
N ARG A 33 -11.66 -1.19 6.02
CA ARG A 33 -11.82 -2.45 6.75
C ARG A 33 -10.60 -3.36 6.58
N ALA A 34 -10.11 -3.55 5.36
CA ALA A 34 -8.97 -4.41 5.07
C ALA A 34 -7.69 -3.92 5.77
N LEU A 35 -7.40 -2.62 5.74
CA LEU A 35 -6.23 -2.04 6.41
C LEU A 35 -6.27 -2.17 7.94
N ARG A 36 -7.47 -2.12 8.54
CA ARG A 36 -7.66 -2.39 9.97
C ARG A 36 -7.55 -3.86 10.34
N ALA A 37 -8.05 -4.74 9.46
CA ALA A 37 -8.05 -6.19 9.69
C ALA A 37 -6.67 -6.84 9.46
N VAL A 38 -5.84 -6.24 8.60
CA VAL A 38 -4.52 -6.77 8.23
C VAL A 38 -3.44 -5.73 8.55
N PRO A 39 -2.96 -5.68 9.80
CA PRO A 39 -1.95 -4.72 10.20
C PRO A 39 -0.64 -4.85 9.41
N ARG A 40 -0.29 -3.80 8.66
CA ARG A 40 0.86 -3.77 7.74
C ARG A 40 2.18 -4.16 8.41
N HIS A 41 2.39 -3.73 9.64
CA HIS A 41 3.62 -3.96 10.39
C HIS A 41 3.91 -5.44 10.69
N LEU A 42 2.90 -6.32 10.67
CA LEU A 42 3.11 -7.77 10.89
C LEU A 42 3.89 -8.43 9.74
N PHE A 43 3.92 -7.79 8.57
CA PHE A 43 4.55 -8.30 7.35
C PHE A 43 5.92 -7.65 7.07
N LEU A 44 6.38 -6.75 7.94
CA LEU A 44 7.65 -6.05 7.77
C LEU A 44 8.81 -6.75 8.51
N PRO A 45 10.03 -6.72 7.96
CA PRO A 45 11.21 -7.15 8.69
C PRO A 45 11.53 -6.20 9.85
N ASP A 46 12.35 -6.66 10.79
CA ASP A 46 12.72 -5.84 11.96
C ASP A 46 13.58 -4.64 11.57
N ARG A 47 14.30 -4.72 10.45
CA ARG A 47 15.09 -3.64 9.88
C ARG A 47 14.44 -3.09 8.63
N LEU A 48 14.18 -1.79 8.62
CA LEU A 48 13.79 -1.02 7.44
C LEU A 48 14.90 -0.05 7.07
N TRP A 49 14.88 0.41 5.82
CA TRP A 49 15.73 1.49 5.35
C TRP A 49 14.84 2.64 4.88
N LEU A 50 14.84 3.71 5.66
CA LEU A 50 14.02 4.90 5.43
C LEU A 50 14.79 5.89 4.58
N ARG A 51 14.09 6.65 3.73
CA ARG A 51 14.70 7.79 3.04
C ARG A 51 15.22 8.79 4.07
N ASP A 52 16.42 9.31 3.84
CA ASP A 52 17.07 10.30 4.72
C ASP A 52 16.82 11.76 4.31
N GLY A 53 16.25 11.99 3.12
CA GLY A 53 16.02 13.33 2.56
C GLY A 53 17.13 13.81 1.62
N GLU A 54 18.30 13.16 1.64
CA GLU A 54 19.50 13.53 0.88
C GLU A 54 19.76 12.57 -0.29
N GLY A 55 18.72 11.84 -0.73
CA GLY A 55 18.79 10.83 -1.78
C GLY A 55 19.28 9.45 -1.33
N GLY A 56 19.69 9.31 -0.06
CA GLY A 56 20.17 8.06 0.52
C GLY A 56 19.10 7.31 1.31
N TYR A 57 19.59 6.50 2.25
CA TYR A 57 18.80 5.71 3.17
C TYR A 57 19.50 5.61 4.52
N ARG A 58 18.74 5.68 5.61
CA ARG A 58 19.20 5.30 6.94
C ARG A 58 18.50 4.04 7.45
N PRO A 59 19.17 3.19 8.24
CA PRO A 59 18.52 2.08 8.91
C PRO A 59 17.56 2.56 9.99
N CYS A 60 16.45 1.85 10.15
CA CYS A 60 15.51 1.97 11.26
C CYS A 60 15.21 0.56 11.77
N ASP A 61 15.65 0.26 12.98
CA ASP A 61 15.55 -1.05 13.60
C ASP A 61 14.43 -1.06 14.65
N ARG A 62 13.46 -1.97 14.50
CA ARG A 62 12.33 -2.14 15.42
C ARG A 62 12.75 -2.35 16.87
N PRO A 63 13.79 -3.15 17.21
CA PRO A 63 14.21 -3.32 18.60
C PRO A 63 14.86 -2.07 19.20
N ALA A 64 15.48 -1.22 18.36
CA ALA A 64 16.18 -0.02 18.83
C ALA A 64 15.23 1.18 18.94
N ASN A 65 14.37 1.38 17.93
CA ASN A 65 13.44 2.52 17.84
C ASN A 65 12.04 2.03 17.42
N PRO A 66 11.29 1.34 18.29
CA PRO A 66 10.02 0.71 17.94
C PRO A 66 8.96 1.71 17.47
N ASP A 67 8.90 2.90 18.09
CA ASP A 67 7.90 3.93 17.76
C ASP A 67 8.16 4.56 16.40
N GLU A 68 9.43 4.85 16.09
CA GLU A 68 9.83 5.36 14.79
C GLU A 68 9.59 4.32 13.69
N TRP A 69 9.97 3.07 13.95
CA TRP A 69 9.74 1.97 13.03
C TRP A 69 8.25 1.75 12.77
N LEU A 70 7.42 1.84 13.80
CA LEU A 70 5.96 1.70 13.68
C LEU A 70 5.34 2.89 12.93
N THR A 71 5.81 4.11 13.20
CA THR A 71 5.40 5.30 12.46
C THR A 71 5.72 5.16 10.98
N ALA A 72 6.95 4.74 10.66
CA ALA A 72 7.37 4.49 9.28
C ALA A 72 6.53 3.41 8.60
N ALA A 73 6.19 2.32 9.31
CA ALA A 73 5.35 1.23 8.79
C ALA A 73 3.98 1.69 8.26
N TYR A 74 3.45 2.80 8.77
CA TYR A 74 2.17 3.39 8.40
C TYR A 74 2.27 4.75 7.70
N THR A 75 3.47 5.17 7.29
CA THR A 75 3.64 6.36 6.45
C THR A 75 3.38 6.00 5.00
N ASP A 76 2.78 6.90 4.21
CA ASP A 76 2.58 6.71 2.78
C ASP A 76 3.86 6.91 1.97
N THR A 77 4.87 6.09 2.24
CA THR A 77 6.15 6.06 1.52
C THR A 77 6.58 4.62 1.24
N PRO A 78 7.39 4.37 0.19
CA PRO A 78 7.99 3.07 -0.01
C PRO A 78 9.05 2.80 1.07
N LEU A 79 9.03 1.60 1.64
CA LEU A 79 9.98 1.18 2.66
C LEU A 79 10.92 0.12 2.08
N VAL A 80 12.22 0.40 2.01
CA VAL A 80 13.17 -0.64 1.58
C VAL A 80 13.30 -1.68 2.70
N THR A 81 13.26 -2.95 2.33
CA THR A 81 13.26 -4.12 3.23
C THR A 81 14.49 -5.00 3.04
N ARG A 82 15.30 -4.74 1.99
CA ARG A 82 16.54 -5.45 1.74
C ARG A 82 17.50 -4.64 0.88
N PHE A 83 18.77 -4.69 1.25
CA PHE A 83 19.90 -4.33 0.40
C PHE A 83 20.63 -5.60 -0.06
N THR A 84 21.12 -5.56 -1.30
CA THR A 84 22.03 -6.57 -1.87
C THR A 84 23.14 -5.80 -2.58
N ASP A 85 24.40 -6.10 -2.28
CA ASP A 85 25.58 -5.44 -2.87
C ASP A 85 25.53 -3.90 -2.84
N GLY A 86 25.08 -3.34 -1.71
CA GLY A 86 24.97 -1.89 -1.52
C GLY A 86 23.78 -1.23 -2.21
N LEU A 87 22.91 -2.00 -2.89
CA LEU A 87 21.75 -1.48 -3.60
C LEU A 87 20.42 -1.96 -2.99
N PRO A 88 19.36 -1.12 -2.97
CA PRO A 88 18.03 -1.56 -2.62
C PRO A 88 17.55 -2.66 -3.57
N SER A 89 17.21 -3.82 -3.03
CA SER A 89 16.81 -5.00 -3.81
C SER A 89 15.39 -5.48 -3.51
N SER A 90 14.78 -5.01 -2.42
CA SER A 90 13.39 -5.30 -2.07
C SER A 90 12.77 -4.14 -1.28
N SER A 91 11.47 -3.95 -1.43
CA SER A 91 10.71 -2.93 -0.72
C SER A 91 9.26 -3.35 -0.48
N ALA A 92 8.67 -2.77 0.56
CA ALA A 92 7.22 -2.70 0.71
C ALA A 92 6.73 -1.44 -0.02
N SER A 93 5.85 -1.62 -1.00
CA SER A 93 5.31 -0.53 -1.80
C SER A 93 4.59 0.53 -0.97
N MET A 94 4.60 1.75 -1.47
CA MET A 94 3.83 2.87 -0.95
C MET A 94 2.33 2.49 -0.89
N PRO A 95 1.67 2.59 0.28
CA PRO A 95 0.26 2.22 0.45
C PRO A 95 -0.70 2.79 -0.61
N SER A 96 -0.62 4.08 -0.92
CA SER A 96 -1.46 4.73 -1.93
C SER A 96 -1.28 4.11 -3.32
N MET A 97 -0.06 3.72 -3.69
CA MET A 97 0.20 3.08 -4.98
C MET A 97 -0.44 1.68 -5.07
N VAL A 98 -0.43 0.93 -3.97
CA VAL A 98 -1.14 -0.37 -3.88
C VAL A 98 -2.65 -0.16 -4.01
N LEU A 99 -3.21 0.78 -3.24
CA LEU A 99 -4.65 1.06 -3.27
C LEU A 99 -5.09 1.59 -4.64
N ARG A 100 -4.31 2.47 -5.27
CA ARG A 100 -4.55 2.92 -6.65
C ARG A 100 -4.58 1.76 -7.62
N THR A 101 -3.65 0.81 -7.49
CA THR A 101 -3.61 -0.39 -8.33
C THR A 101 -4.86 -1.25 -8.16
N LEU A 102 -5.30 -1.48 -6.92
CA LEU A 102 -6.52 -2.23 -6.63
C LEU A 102 -7.77 -1.52 -7.18
N LEU A 103 -7.82 -0.18 -7.09
CA LEU A 103 -8.90 0.62 -7.66
C LEU A 103 -8.99 0.47 -9.17
N LEU A 104 -7.84 0.57 -9.86
CA LEU A 104 -7.76 0.40 -11.31
C LEU A 104 -8.13 -1.03 -11.74
N ALA A 105 -7.81 -2.03 -10.92
CA ALA A 105 -8.24 -3.42 -11.12
C ALA A 105 -9.71 -3.66 -10.77
N GLY A 106 -10.39 -2.69 -10.15
CA GLY A 106 -11.78 -2.83 -9.71
C GLY A 106 -11.97 -3.79 -8.52
N ILE A 107 -10.95 -3.95 -7.69
CA ILE A 107 -10.95 -4.79 -6.48
C ILE A 107 -11.20 -3.87 -5.29
N GLY A 108 -12.28 -4.03 -4.51
CA GLY A 108 -12.54 -3.20 -3.33
C GLY A 108 -13.99 -2.82 -3.08
N ASP A 109 -14.80 -2.88 -4.14
CA ASP A 109 -16.23 -2.63 -4.07
C ASP A 109 -16.95 -3.92 -3.61
N THR A 110 -16.97 -4.17 -2.31
CA THR A 110 -17.84 -5.20 -1.74
C THR A 110 -19.22 -4.61 -1.43
N THR A 111 -19.90 -4.06 -2.44
CA THR A 111 -21.35 -3.87 -2.37
C THR A 111 -21.97 -5.16 -2.90
N GLY A 112 -22.81 -5.82 -2.10
CA GLY A 112 -23.49 -7.03 -2.54
C GLY A 112 -24.26 -6.80 -3.85
N GLY A 113 -23.91 -7.59 -4.89
CA GLY A 113 -24.68 -7.76 -6.12
C GLY A 113 -24.37 -6.78 -7.27
N ALA A 114 -23.64 -7.24 -8.28
CA ALA A 114 -24.00 -7.15 -9.71
C ALA A 114 -22.85 -7.61 -10.65
N GLY A 115 -22.85 -8.90 -11.00
CA GLY A 115 -22.44 -9.47 -12.31
C GLY A 115 -20.97 -9.39 -12.80
N PRO A 116 -20.49 -10.41 -13.54
CA PRO A 116 -19.19 -10.35 -14.18
C PRO A 116 -19.18 -9.26 -15.26
N ARG A 117 -18.27 -8.28 -15.14
CA ARG A 117 -18.00 -7.29 -16.17
C ARG A 117 -17.47 -8.00 -17.41
N ARG A 118 -18.29 -8.13 -18.47
CA ARG A 118 -17.84 -8.63 -19.78
C ARG A 118 -16.77 -7.67 -20.33
N PRO A 119 -15.63 -8.17 -20.84
CA PRO A 119 -14.68 -7.32 -21.52
C PRO A 119 -15.33 -6.70 -22.75
N ALA A 120 -15.13 -5.40 -22.95
CA ALA A 120 -15.58 -4.69 -24.14
C ALA A 120 -15.02 -5.39 -25.38
N ARG A 121 -15.91 -5.92 -26.24
CA ARG A 121 -15.52 -6.39 -27.58
C ARG A 121 -15.00 -5.17 -28.34
N ARG A 122 -13.69 -5.16 -28.62
CA ARG A 122 -13.08 -4.24 -29.57
C ARG A 122 -13.71 -4.53 -30.93
N GLY A 123 -14.59 -3.65 -31.40
CA GLY A 123 -15.19 -3.75 -32.72
C GLY A 123 -14.07 -3.75 -33.77
N THR A 124 -14.02 -4.80 -34.58
CA THR A 124 -13.27 -4.78 -35.84
C THR A 124 -13.94 -3.78 -36.78
N PRO A 125 -13.20 -2.83 -37.39
CA PRO A 125 -13.79 -1.98 -38.41
C PRO A 125 -14.22 -2.84 -39.60
N GLY A 126 -15.48 -2.70 -39.99
CA GLY A 126 -16.04 -3.37 -41.16
C GLY A 126 -15.25 -2.98 -42.39
N SER A 127 -14.72 -3.99 -43.08
CA SER A 127 -14.26 -3.87 -44.46
C SER A 127 -15.51 -3.66 -45.31
N ALA A 128 -15.65 -2.47 -45.87
CA ALA A 128 -16.59 -2.15 -46.93
C ALA A 128 -15.79 -1.97 -48.21
N LEU A 129 -16.07 -2.80 -49.22
CA LEU A 129 -15.77 -2.59 -50.64
C LEU A 129 -16.47 -3.71 -51.43
N PRO A 130 -16.89 -3.41 -52.67
CA PRO A 130 -18.18 -2.83 -53.03
C PRO A 130 -19.26 -3.87 -53.36
#